data_AF-A0A2E2IY41-F1
#
_entry.id   AF-A0A2E2IY41-F1
#
_cell.length_a   1.000
_cell.length_b   1.000
_cell.length_c   1.000
_cell.angle_alpha   90.00
_cell.angle_beta   90.00
_cell.angle_gamma   90.00
#
_symmetry.space_group_name_H-M   'P 1'
#
loop_
_entity.id
_entity.type
_entity.pdbx_description
1 polymer ?
#
loop_
_entity_poly.entity_id
_entity_poly.type
_entity_poly.pdbx_seq_one_letter_code
_entity_poly.pdbx_strand_id
1 'polypeptide(L)'
;MNDILKLARIQIVLIALFVFFKFIRRSVLESHPSEWIKITLLSLPNLFEAIIGVLILTSIGIYLNLRVLRKKWRINRVLLYLIVPILGGIFVITQELKIHDLGGNNIFDKNDVVFSIMGLIIGVLIVILIKPKIDPMDEK
;
A
#
# COMPACT_ATOMS: atom_id res chain seq x y z
N MET A 1 -21.00 0.43 1.51
CA MET A 1 -20.17 -0.09 0.38
C MET A 1 -19.43 1.00 -0.38
N ASN A 2 -19.96 2.23 -0.47
CA ASN A 2 -19.34 3.35 -1.22
C ASN A 2 -17.91 3.69 -0.79
N ASP A 3 -17.55 3.56 0.48
CA ASP A 3 -16.20 3.91 0.94
C ASP A 3 -15.14 2.86 0.53
N ILE A 4 -15.51 1.57 0.47
CA ILE A 4 -14.65 0.52 -0.09
C ILE A 4 -14.45 0.74 -1.60
N LEU A 5 -15.50 1.15 -2.32
CA LEU A 5 -15.38 1.50 -3.74
C LEU A 5 -14.47 2.72 -3.96
N LYS A 6 -14.48 3.71 -3.06
CA LYS A 6 -13.51 4.83 -3.10
C LYS A 6 -12.08 4.33 -2.93
N LEU A 7 -11.82 3.45 -1.97
CA LEU A 7 -10.50 2.84 -1.80
C LEU A 7 -10.07 2.06 -3.05
N ALA A 8 -10.96 1.25 -3.62
CA ALA A 8 -10.68 0.48 -4.83
C ALA A 8 -10.35 1.41 -6.01
N ARG A 9 -11.07 2.53 -6.18
CA ARG A 9 -10.75 3.52 -7.23
C ARG A 9 -9.36 4.12 -7.05
N ILE A 10 -9.00 4.50 -5.83
CA ILE A 10 -7.66 5.02 -5.53
C ILE A 10 -6.61 3.96 -5.86
N GLN A 11 -6.82 2.71 -5.44
CA GLN A 11 -5.91 1.60 -5.74
C GLN A 11 -5.75 1.40 -7.26
N ILE A 12 -6.83 1.41 -8.04
CA ILE A 12 -6.77 1.26 -9.50
C ILE A 12 -5.91 2.37 -10.12
N VAL A 13 -6.11 3.62 -9.72
CA VAL A 13 -5.31 4.74 -10.20
C VAL A 13 -3.83 4.56 -9.84
N LEU A 14 -3.54 4.16 -8.60
CA LEU A 14 -2.16 3.92 -8.15
C LEU A 14 -1.51 2.74 -8.87
N ILE A 15 -2.25 1.66 -9.13
CA ILE A 15 -1.77 0.51 -9.90
C ILE A 15 -1.46 0.92 -11.33
N ALA A 16 -2.34 1.71 -11.97
CA ALA A 16 -2.08 2.21 -13.32
C ALA A 16 -0.82 3.08 -13.38
N LEU A 17 -0.65 3.98 -12.39
CA LEU A 17 0.58 4.78 -12.26
C LEU A 17 1.80 3.89 -12.01
N PHE A 18 1.73 2.95 -11.09
CA PHE A 18 2.81 2.00 -10.79
C PHE A 18 3.26 1.25 -12.06
N VAL A 19 2.31 0.68 -12.81
CA VAL A 19 2.61 -0.03 -14.07
C VAL A 19 3.22 0.91 -15.09
N PHE A 20 2.67 2.13 -15.24
CA PHE A 20 3.20 3.14 -16.16
C PHE A 20 4.64 3.51 -15.83
N PHE A 21 4.95 3.83 -14.57
CA PHE A 21 6.31 4.19 -14.14
C PHE A 21 7.28 3.02 -14.29
N LYS A 22 6.85 1.80 -13.98
CA LYS A 22 7.65 0.59 -14.18
C LYS A 22 7.92 0.32 -15.67
N PHE A 23 6.98 0.63 -16.55
CA PHE A 23 7.13 0.49 -18.00
C PHE A 23 8.12 1.50 -18.59
N ILE A 24 7.98 2.80 -18.27
CA ILE A 24 8.88 3.84 -18.80
C ILE A 24 10.29 3.77 -18.20
N ARG A 25 10.46 3.07 -17.08
CA ARG A 25 11.72 2.96 -16.32
C ARG A 25 12.92 2.70 -17.23
N ARG A 26 12.82 1.70 -18.10
CA ARG A 26 13.94 1.30 -18.97
C ARG A 26 14.27 2.39 -19.98
N SER A 27 13.27 2.88 -20.71
CA SER A 27 13.44 3.88 -21.76
C SER A 27 14.05 5.19 -21.24
N VAL A 28 13.68 5.61 -20.04
CA VAL A 28 14.20 6.86 -19.43
C VAL A 28 15.60 6.68 -18.86
N LEU A 29 15.97 5.49 -18.35
CA LEU A 29 17.31 5.24 -17.84
C LEU A 29 18.37 5.18 -18.96
N GLU A 30 17.97 4.74 -20.15
CA GLU A 30 18.84 4.67 -21.33
C GLU A 30 19.17 6.09 -21.89
N SER A 31 18.38 7.12 -21.56
CA SER A 31 18.57 8.49 -22.06
C SER A 31 19.48 9.38 -21.19
N HIS A 32 20.33 8.80 -20.34
CA HIS A 32 21.21 9.52 -19.40
C HIS A 32 20.52 10.66 -18.60
N PRO A 33 19.44 10.36 -17.86
CA PRO A 33 18.68 11.36 -17.13
C PRO A 33 19.48 11.92 -15.94
N SER A 34 19.05 13.08 -15.44
CA SER A 34 19.63 13.64 -14.22
C SER A 34 19.42 12.70 -13.02
N GLU A 35 20.29 12.82 -12.02
CA GLU A 35 20.31 11.92 -10.87
C GLU A 35 18.99 11.92 -10.07
N TRP A 36 18.35 13.09 -9.94
CA TRP A 36 17.04 13.23 -9.32
C TRP A 36 15.92 12.46 -10.05
N ILE A 37 15.94 12.48 -11.39
CA ILE A 37 14.97 11.72 -12.21
C ILE A 37 15.22 10.23 -12.04
N LYS A 38 16.48 9.80 -12.01
CA LYS A 38 16.86 8.40 -11.79
C LYS A 38 16.35 7.91 -10.42
N ILE A 39 16.62 8.63 -9.34
CA ILE A 39 16.17 8.26 -7.99
C ILE A 39 14.64 8.18 -7.95
N THR A 40 13.96 9.20 -8.48
CA THR A 40 12.49 9.24 -8.48
C THR A 40 11.92 8.06 -9.26
N LEU A 41 12.42 7.79 -10.46
CA LEU A 41 11.88 6.73 -11.31
C LEU A 41 12.14 5.32 -10.76
N LEU A 42 13.23 5.14 -10.02
CA LEU A 42 13.58 3.87 -9.37
C LEU A 42 12.73 3.63 -8.10
N SER A 43 12.57 4.65 -7.27
CA SER A 43 11.96 4.51 -5.93
C SER A 43 10.46 4.82 -5.87
N LEU A 44 9.92 5.57 -6.84
CA LEU A 44 8.49 5.90 -6.89
C LEU A 44 7.56 4.68 -6.98
N PRO A 45 7.90 3.59 -7.71
CA PRO A 45 7.13 2.36 -7.66
C PRO A 45 6.95 1.81 -6.23
N ASN A 46 7.99 1.87 -5.38
CA ASN A 46 7.94 1.37 -4.00
C ASN A 46 7.00 2.21 -3.13
N LEU A 47 6.95 3.53 -3.36
CA LEU A 47 5.96 4.41 -2.72
C LEU A 47 4.52 3.99 -3.07
N PHE A 48 4.24 3.70 -4.35
CA PHE A 48 2.91 3.26 -4.75
C PHE A 48 2.58 1.87 -4.18
N GLU A 49 3.53 0.95 -4.19
CA GLU A 49 3.38 -0.39 -3.61
C GLU A 49 3.04 -0.32 -2.12
N ALA A 50 3.75 0.52 -1.36
CA ALA A 50 3.47 0.73 0.05
C ALA A 50 2.05 1.30 0.29
N ILE A 51 1.62 2.30 -0.49
CA ILE A 51 0.25 2.83 -0.38
C ILE A 51 -0.77 1.74 -0.70
N ILE A 52 -0.61 1.06 -1.83
CA ILE A 52 -1.52 0.00 -2.28
C ILE A 52 -1.60 -1.10 -1.22
N GLY A 53 -0.46 -1.55 -0.69
CA GLY A 53 -0.38 -2.55 0.38
C GLY A 53 -1.19 -2.16 1.61
N VAL A 54 -1.04 -0.92 2.10
CA VAL A 54 -1.84 -0.42 3.24
C VAL A 54 -3.33 -0.44 2.93
N LEU A 55 -3.76 0.04 1.76
CA LEU A 55 -5.17 0.09 1.40
C LEU A 55 -5.78 -1.31 1.22
N ILE A 56 -5.03 -2.24 0.61
CA ILE A 56 -5.44 -3.64 0.41
C ILE A 56 -5.56 -4.34 1.75
N LEU A 57 -4.50 -4.33 2.56
CA LEU A 57 -4.53 -4.98 3.87
C LEU A 57 -5.63 -4.40 4.76
N THR A 58 -5.88 -3.09 4.68
CA THR A 58 -6.97 -2.45 5.43
C THR A 58 -8.32 -2.98 4.98
N SER A 59 -8.53 -3.07 3.66
CA SER A 59 -9.77 -3.60 3.08
C SER A 59 -10.00 -5.06 3.49
N ILE A 60 -8.95 -5.90 3.43
CA ILE A 60 -8.98 -7.29 3.87
C ILE A 60 -9.26 -7.38 5.37
N GLY A 61 -8.56 -6.59 6.20
CA GLY A 61 -8.74 -6.58 7.65
C GLY A 61 -10.16 -6.21 8.08
N ILE A 62 -10.76 -5.21 7.44
CA ILE A 62 -12.16 -4.83 7.69
C ILE A 62 -13.10 -5.97 7.26
N TYR A 63 -12.87 -6.56 6.08
CA TYR A 63 -13.69 -7.65 5.55
C TYR A 63 -13.65 -8.88 6.47
N LEU A 64 -12.45 -9.34 6.86
CA LEU A 64 -12.26 -10.47 7.75
C LEU A 64 -12.85 -10.22 9.14
N ASN A 65 -12.68 -9.01 9.69
CA ASN A 65 -13.27 -8.63 10.97
C ASN A 65 -14.81 -8.70 10.96
N LEU A 66 -15.44 -8.42 9.81
CA LEU A 66 -16.89 -8.47 9.69
C LEU A 66 -17.41 -9.90 9.43
N ARG A 67 -16.75 -10.64 8.53
CA ARG A 67 -17.19 -11.95 8.01
C ARG A 67 -16.75 -13.15 8.86
N VAL A 68 -15.55 -13.11 9.43
CA VAL A 68 -14.95 -14.28 10.11
C VAL A 68 -15.14 -14.17 11.62
N LEU A 69 -14.99 -12.97 12.19
CA LEU A 69 -15.11 -12.77 13.64
C LEU A 69 -16.58 -12.63 14.06
N ARG A 70 -16.98 -13.43 15.05
CA ARG A 70 -18.29 -13.29 15.71
C ARG A 70 -18.40 -11.90 16.33
N LYS A 71 -19.62 -11.36 16.44
CA LYS A 71 -19.90 -10.00 16.94
C LYS A 71 -19.16 -9.64 18.24
N LYS A 72 -19.03 -10.60 19.18
CA LYS A 72 -18.33 -10.43 20.47
C LYS A 72 -16.80 -10.29 20.38
N TRP A 73 -16.20 -10.75 19.29
CA TRP A 73 -14.74 -10.73 19.05
C TRP A 73 -14.34 -9.70 17.98
N ARG A 74 -15.28 -8.87 17.51
CA ARG A 74 -14.98 -7.87 16.49
C ARG A 74 -14.00 -6.84 17.05
N ILE A 75 -12.91 -6.64 16.33
CA ILE A 75 -11.87 -5.68 16.66
C ILE A 75 -12.41 -4.27 16.37
N ASN A 76 -12.06 -3.32 17.25
CA ASN A 76 -12.40 -1.92 17.04
C ASN A 76 -11.77 -1.42 15.72
N ARG A 77 -12.56 -0.72 14.91
CA ARG A 77 -12.13 -0.14 13.63
C ARG A 77 -10.91 0.77 13.78
N VAL A 78 -10.86 1.59 14.84
CA VAL A 78 -9.70 2.45 15.10
C VAL A 78 -8.44 1.61 15.31
N LEU A 79 -8.55 0.49 16.01
CA LEU A 79 -7.44 -0.41 16.22
C LEU A 79 -7.02 -1.11 14.92
N LEU A 80 -7.97 -1.50 14.06
CA LEU A 80 -7.66 -2.03 12.73
C LEU A 80 -6.90 -1.00 11.87
N TYR A 81 -7.31 0.26 11.89
CA TYR A 81 -6.64 1.34 11.15
C TYR A 81 -5.21 1.61 11.64
N LEU A 82 -4.84 1.14 12.85
CA LEU A 82 -3.49 1.26 13.39
C LEU A 82 -2.67 -0.02 13.19
N ILE A 83 -3.24 -1.19 13.51
CA ILE A 83 -2.54 -2.47 13.40
C ILE A 83 -2.19 -2.79 11.95
N VAL A 84 -3.12 -2.56 11.03
CA VAL A 84 -2.94 -2.99 9.65
C VAL A 84 -1.80 -2.25 8.96
N PRO A 85 -1.67 -0.92 9.06
CA PRO A 85 -0.50 -0.23 8.51
C PRO A 85 0.81 -0.57 9.22
N ILE A 86 0.79 -0.88 10.51
CA ILE A 86 1.99 -1.35 11.22
C ILE A 86 2.47 -2.68 10.63
N LEU A 87 1.55 -3.64 10.45
CA LEU A 87 1.87 -4.94 9.83
C LEU A 87 2.33 -4.77 8.37
N GLY A 88 1.64 -3.94 7.60
CA GLY A 88 2.03 -3.62 6.23
C GLY A 88 3.40 -2.93 6.17
N GLY A 89 3.69 -2.06 7.13
CA GLY A 89 4.98 -1.39 7.23
C GLY A 89 6.13 -2.32 7.58
N ILE A 90 5.92 -3.21 8.56
CA ILE A 90 6.89 -4.27 8.88
C ILE A 90 7.15 -5.12 7.64
N PHE A 91 6.09 -5.53 6.93
CA PHE A 91 6.22 -6.33 5.72
C PHE A 91 7.04 -5.60 4.64
N VAL A 92 6.66 -4.38 4.26
CA VAL A 92 7.38 -3.64 3.21
C VAL A 92 8.83 -3.34 3.63
N ILE A 93 9.07 -2.90 4.86
CA ILE A 93 10.44 -2.59 5.32
C ILE A 93 11.31 -3.84 5.35
N THR A 94 10.77 -4.97 5.82
CA THR A 94 11.54 -6.22 5.84
C THR A 94 11.77 -6.78 4.44
N GLN A 95 10.89 -6.50 3.48
CA GLN A 95 11.10 -6.79 2.05
C GLN A 95 12.24 -5.94 1.48
N GLU A 96 12.24 -4.63 1.72
CA GLU A 96 13.32 -3.75 1.25
C GLU A 96 14.68 -4.09 1.87
N LEU A 97 14.70 -4.48 3.16
CA LEU A 97 15.91 -4.93 3.85
C LEU A 97 16.40 -6.33 3.41
N LYS A 98 15.75 -6.95 2.42
CA LYS A 98 16.05 -8.31 1.93
C LYS A 98 15.98 -9.39 3.00
N ILE A 99 15.18 -9.18 4.05
CA ILE A 99 14.90 -10.22 5.03
C ILE A 99 14.02 -11.30 4.38
N HIS A 100 13.24 -10.93 3.37
CA HIS A 100 12.53 -11.84 2.48
C HIS A 100 12.36 -11.22 1.08
N ASP A 101 12.39 -12.03 0.03
CA ASP A 101 12.36 -11.58 -1.37
C ASP A 101 11.12 -12.09 -2.12
N LEU A 102 9.94 -11.56 -1.78
CA LEU A 102 8.68 -11.92 -2.47
C LEU A 102 8.50 -11.17 -3.81
N GLY A 103 9.28 -10.11 -4.06
CA GLY A 103 9.22 -9.27 -5.25
C GLY A 103 10.29 -9.57 -6.33
N GLY A 104 11.13 -10.59 -6.12
CA GLY A 104 12.25 -10.93 -7.00
C GLY A 104 13.60 -10.38 -6.51
N ASN A 105 14.57 -10.23 -7.42
CA ASN A 105 15.95 -9.86 -7.07
C ASN A 105 16.08 -8.35 -6.86
N ASN A 106 15.38 -7.81 -5.86
CA ASN A 106 15.45 -6.40 -5.53
C ASN A 106 16.86 -6.07 -5.05
N ILE A 107 17.42 -4.91 -5.36
CA ILE A 107 18.74 -4.49 -4.84
C ILE A 107 18.45 -3.45 -3.77
N PHE A 108 19.05 -3.60 -2.59
CA PHE A 108 18.83 -2.66 -1.50
C PHE A 108 19.26 -1.24 -1.93
N ASP A 109 18.30 -0.31 -1.94
CA ASP A 109 18.52 1.12 -2.12
C ASP A 109 17.91 1.87 -0.92
N LYS A 110 18.68 2.78 -0.32
CA LYS A 110 18.21 3.61 0.80
C LYS A 110 17.04 4.50 0.38
N ASN A 111 17.01 4.94 -0.87
CA ASN A 111 15.92 5.75 -1.40
C ASN A 111 14.62 4.94 -1.44
N ASP A 112 14.69 3.65 -1.76
CA ASP A 112 13.51 2.77 -1.80
C ASP A 112 12.87 2.63 -0.41
N VAL A 113 13.69 2.49 0.63
CA VAL A 113 13.22 2.50 2.02
C VAL A 113 12.50 3.81 2.37
N VAL A 114 13.08 4.96 1.99
CA VAL A 114 12.47 6.27 2.26
C VAL A 114 11.14 6.42 1.54
N PHE A 115 11.07 6.06 0.26
CA PHE A 115 9.84 6.12 -0.53
C PHE A 115 8.77 5.17 0.00
N SER A 116 9.16 3.98 0.44
CA SER A 116 8.27 3.03 1.12
C SER A 116 7.71 3.60 2.43
N ILE A 117 8.54 4.21 3.28
CA ILE A 117 8.09 4.88 4.51
C ILE A 117 7.11 6.02 4.19
N MET A 118 7.41 6.84 3.19
CA MET A 118 6.50 7.90 2.74
C MET A 118 5.16 7.32 2.26
N GLY A 119 5.21 6.25 1.47
CA GLY A 119 4.02 5.55 0.99
C GLY A 119 3.17 4.96 2.13
N LEU A 120 3.81 4.38 3.15
CA LEU A 120 3.11 3.90 4.36
C LEU A 120 2.39 5.04 5.08
N ILE A 121 3.06 6.18 5.29
CA ILE A 121 2.47 7.37 5.93
C ILE A 121 1.27 7.87 5.11
N ILE A 122 1.42 8.02 3.80
CA ILE A 122 0.35 8.46 2.91
C ILE A 122 -0.83 7.47 2.94
N GLY A 123 -0.56 6.16 2.89
CA GLY A 123 -1.57 5.11 2.99
C GLY A 123 -2.36 5.19 4.29
N VAL A 124 -1.68 5.36 5.42
CA VAL A 124 -2.31 5.57 6.75
C VAL A 124 -3.21 6.79 6.73
N LEU A 125 -2.71 7.92 6.22
CA LEU A 125 -3.48 9.17 6.15
C LEU A 125 -4.75 8.99 5.30
N ILE A 126 -4.65 8.33 4.14
CA ILE A 126 -5.81 8.02 3.29
C ILE A 126 -6.84 7.20 4.07
N VAL A 127 -6.42 6.15 4.80
CA VAL A 127 -7.32 5.32 5.61
C VAL A 127 -7.99 6.13 6.72
N ILE A 128 -7.23 6.96 7.45
CA ILE A 128 -7.75 7.77 8.55
C ILE A 128 -8.72 8.86 8.05
N LEU A 129 -8.47 9.43 6.87
CA LEU A 129 -9.33 10.44 6.26
C LEU A 129 -10.63 9.85 5.71
N ILE A 130 -10.56 8.72 5.02
CA ILE A 130 -11.74 8.07 4.42
C ILE A 130 -12.57 7.34 5.48
N LYS A 131 -11.94 6.77 6.51
CA LYS A 131 -12.56 5.90 7.53
C LYS A 131 -13.44 4.82 6.91
N PRO A 132 -12.86 3.95 6.06
CA PRO A 132 -13.60 2.97 5.28
C PRO A 132 -14.43 2.05 6.18
N LYS A 133 -15.72 1.89 5.84
CA LYS A 133 -16.66 1.04 6.55
C LYS A 133 -17.41 0.12 5.61
N ILE A 134 -17.62 -1.12 6.07
CA ILE A 134 -18.60 -2.05 5.52
C ILE A 134 -19.75 -2.05 6.52
N ASP A 135 -20.89 -1.48 6.13
CA ASP A 135 -22.11 -1.60 6.92
C ASP A 135 -22.66 -3.03 6.73
N PRO A 136 -23.11 -3.70 7.81
CA PRO A 136 -23.77 -4.99 7.71
C PRO A 136 -25.19 -4.78 7.17
N MET A 137 -25.30 -4.50 5.88
CA MET A 137 -26.52 -4.72 5.11
C MET A 137 -26.22 -5.93 4.22
N ASP A 138 -27.13 -6.89 4.16
CA ASP A 138 -27.05 -8.21 3.49
C ASP A 138 -26.75 -9.42 4.40
N GLU A 139 -27.19 -9.38 5.66
CA GLU A 139 -27.77 -10.58 6.29
C GLU A 139 -29.28 -10.36 6.35
N LYS A 140 -29.98 -10.63 5.25
CA LYS A 140 -31.41 -10.96 5.25
C LYS A 140 -31.55 -12.42 4.90
#